data_AF-A0A4U5JQD9-F1
#
_entry.id   AF-A0A4U5JQD9-F1
#
_cell.length_a   1.000
_cell.length_b   1.000
_cell.length_c   1.000
_cell.angle_alpha   90.00
_cell.angle_beta   90.00
_cell.angle_gamma   90.00
#
_symmetry.space_group_name_H-M   'P 1'
#
loop_
_entity.id
_entity.type
_entity.pdbx_description
1 polymer ?
#
loop_
_entity_poly.entity_id
_entity_poly.type
_entity_poly.pdbx_seq_one_letter_code
_entity_poly.pdbx_strand_id
1 'polypeptide(L)'
;MKRVSLLLTASMLALTATAGFAKEPTRDEARLAKYEAHTGAPVKNFAYRDPRSWEVVDDTHILMTLRPTETYLLRLSGLCIKNDRGAPAIRISSQAGRVQAGFDRVTTGDEPSSCRIEEIRPVDMAAVKAAGQAKAK
;
A
#
# COMPACT_ATOMS: atom_id res chain seq x y z
N MET A 1 59.26 4.23 -51.05
CA MET A 1 59.55 3.63 -49.73
C MET A 1 58.37 3.89 -48.80
N LYS A 2 57.73 2.82 -48.27
CA LYS A 2 56.87 2.74 -47.07
C LYS A 2 55.58 3.62 -47.05
N ARG A 3 54.37 3.18 -46.69
CA ARG A 3 53.74 1.91 -46.30
C ARG A 3 52.22 2.11 -46.45
N VAL A 4 51.55 1.08 -46.95
CA VAL A 4 50.08 0.90 -46.93
C VAL A 4 49.59 0.79 -45.47
N SER A 5 48.47 1.42 -45.15
CA SER A 5 47.55 1.11 -44.02
C SER A 5 46.27 1.93 -44.28
N LEU A 6 45.19 1.40 -44.87
CA LEU A 6 44.28 0.35 -44.40
C LEU A 6 43.85 0.58 -42.95
N LEU A 7 42.65 1.11 -42.72
CA LEU A 7 41.49 0.34 -42.21
C LEU A 7 40.33 1.26 -41.82
N LEU A 8 39.18 0.96 -42.42
CA LEU A 8 37.85 1.40 -41.99
C LEU A 8 37.62 0.96 -40.53
N THR A 9 37.05 1.85 -39.71
CA THR A 9 36.34 1.46 -38.49
C THR A 9 34.97 2.11 -38.48
N ALA A 10 34.02 1.41 -39.11
CA ALA A 10 32.60 1.62 -38.94
C ALA A 10 32.23 1.29 -37.48
N SER A 11 31.96 2.31 -36.66
CA SER A 11 31.44 2.11 -35.31
C SER A 11 29.96 1.75 -35.41
N MET A 12 29.70 0.45 -35.37
CA MET A 12 28.37 -0.14 -35.32
C MET A 12 27.79 0.14 -33.93
N LEU A 13 26.86 1.09 -33.85
CA LEU A 13 26.14 1.43 -32.63
C LEU A 13 25.14 0.28 -32.33
N ALA A 14 25.58 -0.69 -31.53
CA ALA A 14 24.75 -1.79 -31.08
C ALA A 14 23.73 -1.27 -30.05
N LEU A 15 22.49 -1.04 -30.50
CA LEU A 15 21.35 -0.71 -29.66
C LEU A 15 20.89 -2.00 -28.94
N THR A 16 21.46 -2.29 -27.77
CA THR A 16 21.00 -3.39 -26.92
C THR A 16 19.72 -2.99 -26.21
N ALA A 17 18.59 -3.22 -26.88
CA ALA A 17 17.27 -3.21 -26.25
C ALA A 17 17.21 -4.38 -25.24
N THR A 18 17.52 -4.09 -23.97
CA THR A 18 17.19 -5.02 -22.89
C THR A 18 15.69 -4.97 -22.71
N ALA A 19 14.99 -5.94 -23.29
CA ALA A 19 13.60 -6.24 -22.95
C ALA A 19 13.60 -6.78 -21.51
N GLY A 20 13.66 -5.88 -20.54
CA GLY A 20 13.39 -6.21 -19.16
C GLY A 20 11.95 -6.70 -19.08
N PHE A 21 11.75 -7.96 -18.68
CA PHE A 21 10.43 -8.45 -18.31
C PHE A 21 9.90 -7.56 -17.17
N ALA A 22 9.03 -6.61 -17.50
CA ALA A 22 8.30 -5.85 -16.50
C ALA A 22 7.38 -6.85 -15.79
N LYS A 23 7.70 -7.20 -14.55
CA LYS A 23 6.80 -7.98 -13.69
C LYS A 23 5.53 -7.14 -13.50
N GLU A 24 4.39 -7.65 -13.95
CA GLU A 24 3.11 -7.01 -13.64
C GLU A 24 2.89 -7.03 -12.12
N PRO A 25 2.45 -5.91 -11.52
CA PRO A 25 2.19 -5.87 -10.10
C PRO A 25 1.08 -6.85 -9.75
N THR A 26 1.23 -7.53 -8.62
CA THR A 26 0.15 -8.35 -8.09
C THR A 26 -1.07 -7.48 -7.77
N ARG A 27 -2.23 -8.11 -7.65
CA ARG A 27 -3.48 -7.43 -7.31
C ARG A 27 -3.39 -6.63 -6.00
N ASP A 28 -2.64 -7.12 -5.02
CA ASP A 28 -2.52 -6.48 -3.71
C ASP A 28 -1.47 -5.37 -3.74
N GLU A 29 -0.34 -5.56 -4.43
CA GLU A 29 0.64 -4.50 -4.71
C GLU A 29 -0.01 -3.30 -5.43
N ALA A 30 -0.82 -3.57 -6.45
CA ALA A 30 -1.56 -2.54 -7.18
C ALA A 30 -2.61 -1.83 -6.29
N ARG A 31 -3.22 -2.55 -5.35
CA ARG A 31 -4.20 -1.97 -4.40
C ARG A 31 -3.51 -1.11 -3.36
N LEU A 32 -2.39 -1.55 -2.79
CA LEU A 32 -1.61 -0.77 -1.85
C LEU A 32 -1.14 0.53 -2.51
N ALA A 33 -0.52 0.43 -3.69
CA ALA A 33 -0.03 1.58 -4.44
C ALA A 33 -1.13 2.61 -4.74
N LYS A 34 -2.36 2.15 -5.02
CA LYS A 34 -3.53 3.03 -5.21
C LYS A 34 -3.81 3.89 -3.98
N TYR A 35 -3.70 3.35 -2.77
CA TYR A 35 -3.95 4.11 -1.55
C TYR A 35 -2.75 4.95 -1.14
N GLU A 36 -1.55 4.38 -1.18
CA GLU A 36 -0.31 5.08 -0.79
C GLU A 36 -0.08 6.37 -1.60
N ALA A 37 -0.37 6.35 -2.91
CA ALA A 37 -0.28 7.52 -3.78
C ALA A 37 -1.17 8.70 -3.33
N HIS A 38 -2.16 8.45 -2.48
CA HIS A 38 -3.10 9.43 -1.95
C HIS A 38 -3.10 9.47 -0.42
N THR A 39 -1.99 9.05 0.20
CA THR A 39 -1.79 9.19 1.65
C THR A 39 -1.16 10.52 2.02
N GLY A 40 -1.57 11.06 3.16
CA GLY A 40 -0.87 12.15 3.83
C GLY A 40 0.35 11.66 4.62
N ALA A 41 1.02 12.60 5.30
CA ALA A 41 2.12 12.27 6.20
C ALA A 41 1.65 11.33 7.34
N PRO A 42 2.53 10.43 7.85
CA PRO A 42 2.21 9.60 9.00
C PRO A 42 1.77 10.43 10.20
N VAL A 43 0.70 10.00 10.86
CA VAL A 43 0.20 10.61 12.09
C VAL A 43 0.42 9.67 13.27
N LYS A 44 0.59 10.23 14.47
CA LYS A 44 0.82 9.42 15.68
C LYS A 44 -0.43 8.68 16.14
N ASN A 45 -1.60 9.28 15.93
CA ASN A 45 -2.88 8.77 16.43
C ASN A 45 -4.06 9.49 15.78
N PHE A 46 -5.25 8.90 15.91
CA PHE A 46 -6.53 9.52 15.55
C PHE A 46 -7.61 9.21 16.59
N ALA A 47 -8.70 9.98 16.59
CA ALA A 47 -9.83 9.76 17.48
C ALA A 47 -10.59 8.50 17.04
N TYR A 48 -10.63 7.49 17.90
CA TYR A 48 -11.30 6.23 17.60
C TYR A 48 -12.80 6.36 17.74
N ARG A 49 -13.51 5.85 16.73
CA ARG A 49 -14.95 5.61 16.73
C ARG A 49 -15.17 4.29 16.00
N ASP A 50 -16.35 3.70 16.15
CA ASP A 50 -16.65 2.47 15.42
C ASP A 50 -16.52 2.71 13.90
N PRO A 51 -15.64 1.93 13.23
CA PRO A 51 -15.41 2.08 11.80
C PRO A 51 -16.67 1.69 11.04
N ARG A 52 -17.03 2.49 10.02
CA ARG A 52 -18.14 2.13 9.12
C ARG A 52 -17.79 0.91 8.29
N SER A 53 -16.55 0.88 7.82
CA SER A 53 -16.04 -0.20 7.00
C SER A 53 -14.53 -0.27 7.16
N TRP A 54 -13.99 -1.42 6.84
CA TRP A 54 -12.57 -1.65 6.74
C TRP A 54 -12.34 -2.75 5.70
N GLU A 55 -11.17 -2.76 5.08
CA GLU A 55 -10.79 -3.79 4.11
C GLU A 55 -9.31 -4.14 4.26
N VAL A 56 -9.00 -5.41 4.00
CA VAL A 56 -7.62 -5.89 3.90
C VAL A 56 -7.05 -5.44 2.56
N VAL A 57 -6.01 -4.61 2.62
CA VAL A 57 -5.35 -4.08 1.42
C VAL A 57 -4.36 -5.11 0.90
N ASP A 58 -3.51 -5.60 1.80
CA ASP A 58 -2.57 -6.69 1.65
C ASP A 58 -2.38 -7.39 3.01
N ASP A 59 -1.38 -8.26 3.09
CA ASP A 59 -0.98 -9.03 4.27
C ASP A 59 -0.65 -8.22 5.55
N THR A 60 -0.32 -6.94 5.40
CA THR A 60 0.12 -6.06 6.51
C THR A 60 -0.59 -4.71 6.54
N HIS A 61 -1.52 -4.45 5.63
CA HIS A 61 -2.22 -3.19 5.51
C HIS A 61 -3.73 -3.36 5.59
N ILE A 62 -4.36 -2.50 6.40
CA ILE A 62 -5.82 -2.32 6.41
C ILE A 62 -6.15 -0.90 6.02
N LEU A 63 -7.14 -0.74 5.16
CA LEU A 63 -7.82 0.53 4.98
C LEU A 63 -9.00 0.60 5.93
N MET A 64 -8.99 1.52 6.88
CA MET A 64 -10.08 1.71 7.82
C MET A 64 -10.81 3.01 7.56
N THR A 65 -12.12 2.94 7.38
CA THR A 65 -12.98 4.09 7.14
C THR A 65 -13.87 4.34 8.35
N LEU A 66 -13.56 5.37 9.12
CA LEU A 66 -14.43 5.83 10.20
C LEU A 66 -15.63 6.57 9.63
N ARG A 67 -15.37 7.53 8.73
CA ARG A 67 -16.36 8.34 8.01
C ARG A 67 -15.85 8.53 6.57
N PRO A 68 -16.67 8.97 5.59
CA PRO A 68 -16.23 9.03 4.19
C PRO A 68 -15.05 9.99 3.95
N THR A 69 -14.90 10.98 4.83
CA THR A 69 -13.80 11.95 4.86
C THR A 69 -12.72 11.61 5.89
N GLU A 70 -12.84 10.47 6.57
CA GLU A 70 -11.93 10.04 7.63
C GLU A 70 -11.59 8.56 7.42
N THR A 71 -10.59 8.36 6.57
CA THR A 71 -10.05 7.05 6.22
C THR A 71 -8.56 7.02 6.52
N TYR A 72 -8.10 5.92 7.10
CA TYR A 72 -6.70 5.71 7.45
C TYR A 72 -6.20 4.39 6.84
N LEU A 73 -5.03 4.43 6.23
CA LEU A 73 -4.23 3.26 5.90
C LEU A 73 -3.38 2.93 7.13
N LEU A 74 -3.60 1.76 7.70
CA LEU A 74 -2.87 1.24 8.85
C LEU A 74 -1.87 0.21 8.36
N ARG A 75 -0.60 0.36 8.76
CA ARG A 75 0.42 -0.67 8.57
C ARG A 75 0.60 -1.46 9.86
N LEU A 76 0.67 -2.78 9.74
CA LEU A 76 0.70 -3.72 10.85
C LEU A 76 2.07 -4.41 10.95
N SER A 77 2.42 -4.84 12.16
CA SER A 77 3.71 -5.47 12.46
C SER A 77 3.86 -6.92 11.95
N GLY A 78 2.89 -7.47 11.22
CA GLY A 78 2.93 -8.87 10.77
C GLY A 78 1.66 -9.36 10.08
N LEU A 79 1.61 -10.67 9.81
CA LEU A 79 0.59 -11.37 9.01
C LEU A 79 -0.60 -11.86 9.82
N CYS A 80 -1.15 -11.05 10.74
CA CYS A 80 -2.30 -11.48 11.57
C CYS A 80 -3.65 -11.38 10.85
N ILE A 81 -3.67 -10.89 9.61
CA ILE A 81 -4.89 -10.70 8.85
C ILE A 81 -4.77 -11.52 7.58
N LYS A 82 -5.68 -12.48 7.43
CA LYS A 82 -5.80 -13.29 6.22
C LYS A 82 -7.02 -12.83 5.44
N ASN A 83 -6.84 -12.67 4.13
CA ASN A 83 -7.89 -12.29 3.18
C ASN A 83 -8.60 -13.50 2.55
N ASP A 84 -8.51 -14.69 3.18
CA ASP A 84 -8.92 -15.97 2.61
C ASP A 84 -10.43 -16.27 2.75
N ARG A 85 -11.14 -15.58 3.66
CA ARG A 85 -12.55 -15.84 3.98
C ARG A 85 -13.50 -14.63 3.81
N GLY A 86 -13.11 -13.63 3.03
CA GLY A 86 -13.78 -12.31 3.04
C GLY A 86 -13.26 -11.44 4.19
N ALA A 87 -13.88 -10.29 4.47
CA ALA A 87 -13.41 -9.37 5.53
C ALA A 87 -13.69 -9.96 6.94
N PRO A 88 -12.71 -10.58 7.65
CA PRO A 88 -12.94 -11.13 8.98
C PRO A 88 -13.25 -10.07 10.04
N ALA A 89 -14.25 -10.25 10.92
CA ALA A 89 -14.54 -9.27 11.96
C ALA A 89 -13.26 -8.81 12.71
N ILE A 90 -12.91 -7.52 12.65
CA ILE A 90 -11.74 -6.99 13.36
C ILE A 90 -12.14 -6.28 14.64
N ARG A 91 -11.26 -6.34 15.63
CA ARG A 91 -11.29 -5.49 16.82
C ARG A 91 -10.02 -4.66 16.86
N ILE A 92 -10.17 -3.38 17.20
CA ILE A 92 -9.05 -2.46 17.33
C ILE A 92 -8.97 -2.00 18.77
N SER A 93 -7.79 -2.15 19.38
CA SER A 93 -7.56 -1.57 20.70
C SER A 93 -7.50 -0.05 20.60
N SER A 94 -7.97 0.62 21.64
CA SER A 94 -7.82 2.06 21.79
C SER A 94 -7.63 2.41 23.25
N GLN A 95 -6.95 3.52 23.50
CA GLN A 95 -6.81 4.08 24.84
C GLN A 95 -7.37 5.49 24.86
N ALA A 96 -8.19 5.79 25.87
CA ALA A 96 -8.84 7.08 26.02
C ALA A 96 -9.53 7.58 24.73
N GLY A 97 -10.15 6.66 23.98
CA GLY A 97 -10.84 6.97 22.72
C GLY A 97 -9.91 7.32 21.56
N ARG A 98 -8.64 6.89 21.59
CA ARG A 98 -7.67 7.10 20.49
C ARG A 98 -6.97 5.80 20.12
N VAL A 99 -6.70 5.65 18.82
CA VAL A 99 -5.79 4.62 18.31
C VAL A 99 -4.43 5.26 18.09
N GLN A 100 -3.38 4.62 18.60
CA GLN A 100 -2.00 5.12 18.59
C GLN A 100 -1.07 4.14 17.86
N ALA A 101 -0.28 4.68 16.94
CA ALA A 101 0.80 3.94 16.30
C ALA A 101 1.84 3.51 17.34
N GLY A 102 2.34 2.27 17.22
CA GLY A 102 3.32 1.66 18.12
C GLY A 102 2.74 1.11 19.42
N PHE A 103 1.44 1.26 19.68
CA PHE A 103 0.81 0.73 20.89
C PHE A 103 -0.41 -0.12 20.58
N ASP A 104 -1.36 0.45 19.85
CA ASP A 104 -2.63 -0.18 19.61
C ASP A 104 -2.52 -1.31 18.59
N ARG A 105 -3.48 -2.22 18.64
CA ARG A 105 -3.45 -3.51 17.97
C ARG A 105 -4.74 -3.78 17.21
N VAL A 106 -4.61 -4.54 16.13
CA VAL A 106 -5.72 -5.17 15.42
C VAL A 106 -5.76 -6.64 15.77
N THR A 107 -6.94 -7.14 16.10
CA THR A 107 -7.25 -8.56 16.34
C THR A 107 -8.31 -9.01 15.35
N THR A 108 -8.15 -10.22 14.82
CA THR A 108 -9.03 -10.79 13.80
C THR A 108 -9.87 -11.92 14.39
N GLY A 109 -11.20 -11.78 14.37
CA GLY A 109 -12.15 -12.79 14.83
C GLY A 109 -11.95 -13.20 16.30
N ASP A 110 -12.01 -14.52 16.53
CA ASP A 110 -11.80 -15.18 17.82
C ASP A 110 -10.33 -15.60 18.04
N GLU A 111 -9.45 -15.34 17.06
CA GLU A 111 -8.05 -15.74 17.15
C GLU A 111 -7.30 -14.84 18.14
N PRO A 112 -6.41 -15.41 18.99
CA PRO A 112 -5.61 -14.64 19.93
C PRO A 112 -4.52 -13.82 19.24
N SER A 113 -4.29 -14.02 17.95
CA SER A 113 -3.27 -13.30 17.20
C SER A 113 -3.68 -11.83 17.01
N SER A 114 -2.77 -10.93 17.39
CA SER A 114 -2.95 -9.49 17.22
C SER A 114 -1.69 -8.88 16.60
N CYS A 115 -1.86 -7.95 15.67
CA CYS A 115 -0.76 -7.15 15.15
C CYS A 115 -0.77 -5.78 15.79
N ARG A 116 0.42 -5.27 16.11
CA ARG A 116 0.58 -3.87 16.46
C ARG A 116 0.44 -3.00 15.22
N ILE A 117 -0.28 -1.90 15.35
CA ILE A 117 -0.33 -0.84 14.35
C ILE A 117 1.00 -0.10 14.43
N GLU A 118 1.80 -0.16 13.38
CA GLU A 118 3.12 0.49 13.33
C GLU A 118 3.04 1.89 12.74
N GLU A 119 2.10 2.10 11.84
CA GLU A 119 1.98 3.35 11.11
C GLU A 119 0.52 3.64 10.79
N ILE A 120 0.17 4.93 10.81
CA ILE A 120 -1.16 5.43 10.50
C ILE A 120 -0.98 6.54 9.47
N ARG A 121 -1.61 6.40 8.31
CA ARG A 121 -1.61 7.44 7.28
C ARG A 121 -3.04 7.82 6.92
N PRO A 122 -3.44 9.10 6.99
CA PRO A 122 -4.72 9.54 6.46
C PRO A 122 -4.75 9.36 4.94
N VAL A 123 -5.90 8.97 4.39
CA VAL A 123 -6.09 8.72 2.95
C VAL A 123 -7.10 9.69 2.38
N ASP A 124 -6.75 10.39 1.30
CA ASP A 124 -7.68 11.22 0.55
C ASP A 124 -8.53 10.34 -0.39
N MET A 125 -9.67 9.88 0.12
CA MET A 125 -10.60 9.04 -0.64
C MET A 125 -11.25 9.78 -1.81
N ALA A 126 -11.32 11.11 -1.80
CA ALA A 126 -11.83 11.88 -2.93
C ALA A 126 -10.81 11.85 -4.09
N ALA A 127 -9.53 12.04 -3.79
CA ALA A 127 -8.44 11.89 -4.77
C ALA A 127 -8.36 10.46 -5.32
N VAL A 128 -8.48 9.44 -4.46
CA VAL A 128 -8.52 8.02 -4.88
C VAL A 128 -9.65 7.77 -5.88
N LYS A 129 -10.85 8.30 -5.60
CA LYS A 129 -12.01 8.14 -6.50
C LYS A 129 -11.80 8.87 -7.82
N ALA A 130 -11.30 10.11 -7.79
CA ALA A 130 -11.01 10.90 -8.98
C ALA A 130 -9.98 10.19 -9.90
N ALA A 131 -8.92 9.65 -9.32
CA ALA A 131 -7.91 8.88 -10.05
C ALA A 131 -8.50 7.61 -10.69
N GLY A 132 -9.43 6.93 -10.01
CA GLY A 132 -10.11 5.75 -10.55
C GLY A 132 -11.01 6.07 -11.75
N GLN A 133 -11.75 7.19 -11.69
CA GLN A 133 -12.64 7.62 -12.78
C GLN A 133 -11.85 8.07 -14.02
N ALA A 134 -10.71 8.75 -13.83
CA ALA A 134 -9.85 9.18 -14.92
C ALA A 134 -9.27 8.00 -15.73
N LYS A 135 -9.02 6.85 -15.09
CA LYS A 135 -8.53 5.64 -15.75
C LYS A 135 -9.62 4.85 -16.50
N ALA A 136 -10.89 5.12 -16.22
CA ALA A 136 -12.02 4.40 -16.81
C ALA A 136 -12.60 5.09 -18.07
N LYS A 137 -12.07 6.26 -18.43
CA LYS A 137 -12.45 7.06 -19.60
C LYS A 137 -11.43 6.87 -20.71
#